data_AF-A0A1Y5FI97-F1
#
_entry.id   AF-A0A1Y5FI97-F1
#
_cell.length_a   1.000
_cell.length_b   1.000
_cell.length_c   1.000
_cell.angle_alpha   90.00
_cell.angle_beta   90.00
_cell.angle_gamma   90.00
#
_symmetry.space_group_name_H-M   'P 1'
#
loop_
_entity.id
_entity.type
_entity.pdbx_description
1 polymer ?
#
loop_
_entity_poly.entity_id
_entity_poly.type
_entity_poly.pdbx_seq_one_letter_code
_entity_poly.pdbx_strand_id
1 'polypeptide(L)'
;MKVFLVSLLCLIFTGNSFAADERIKSAEQIERFFLDEMKVSKPTDTSKFYFYNLAAREFYSYKFYDKSLEYYELAIAMKVSEDKTEAFINLMAIEHAKKREITKKTYERVMKYLKGSGKIKEAGISRYMNFISESFFSDKPAKDFRGFFGQYSKDKSIKSYIKNKEYKKALSLINDKSVYDSDIVNRVQFDLLRSLVLGKAKFKLSCKSTLDKFPNSFAWSMKVCRTLVNYQKGRTPSSKDVSKIKSSLKKQSESRLYFAVAVEDLK
;
A
#
# COMPACT_ATOMS: atom_id res chain seq x y z
N MET A 1 -35.40 19.27 -28.22
CA MET A 1 -34.86 18.06 -28.88
C MET A 1 -33.38 18.27 -29.13
N LYS A 2 -32.53 17.28 -28.82
CA LYS A 2 -31.05 17.28 -28.88
C LYS A 2 -30.31 17.90 -27.67
N VAL A 3 -30.67 17.42 -26.48
CA VAL A 3 -29.68 17.11 -25.44
C VAL A 3 -29.34 15.64 -25.67
N PHE A 4 -28.10 15.31 -26.05
CA PHE A 4 -27.46 13.97 -26.03
C PHE A 4 -26.37 13.96 -27.11
N LEU A 5 -25.15 14.45 -26.81
CA LEU A 5 -23.93 13.93 -27.47
C LEU A 5 -22.58 14.43 -26.89
N VAL A 6 -22.51 14.93 -25.65
CA VAL A 6 -21.20 15.42 -25.10
C VAL A 6 -20.80 14.78 -23.75
N SER A 7 -21.61 13.88 -23.17
CA SER A 7 -21.27 13.20 -21.91
C SER A 7 -20.86 11.72 -22.06
N LEU A 8 -20.31 11.32 -23.21
CA LEU A 8 -19.89 9.93 -23.48
C LEU A 8 -18.37 9.80 -23.72
N LEU A 9 -17.55 10.56 -23.00
CA LEU A 9 -16.08 10.46 -23.06
C LEU A 9 -15.40 10.34 -21.68
N CYS A 10 -16.17 10.29 -20.58
CA CYS A 10 -15.64 10.11 -19.21
C CYS A 10 -16.08 8.80 -18.53
N LEU A 11 -16.62 7.82 -19.28
CA LEU A 11 -17.21 6.59 -18.73
C LEU A 11 -16.48 5.28 -19.10
N ILE A 12 -15.18 5.33 -19.47
CA ILE A 12 -14.38 4.10 -19.72
C ILE A 12 -13.41 3.77 -18.56
N PHE A 13 -13.44 4.51 -17.44
CA PHE A 13 -12.72 4.11 -16.22
C PHE A 13 -13.59 3.33 -15.23
N THR A 14 -14.63 2.66 -15.72
CA THR A 14 -15.40 1.69 -14.93
C THR A 14 -14.74 0.31 -15.00
N GLY A 15 -14.09 -0.10 -13.92
CA GLY A 15 -14.29 -1.46 -13.43
C GLY A 15 -13.39 -2.58 -13.94
N ASN A 16 -12.23 -2.33 -14.54
CA ASN A 16 -11.16 -3.34 -14.53
C ASN A 16 -10.47 -3.31 -13.17
N SER A 17 -11.22 -3.67 -12.13
CA SER A 17 -10.60 -4.28 -10.96
C SER A 17 -9.78 -5.45 -11.49
N PHE A 18 -8.50 -5.48 -11.12
CA PHE A 18 -7.51 -6.53 -11.32
C PHE A 18 -7.94 -7.85 -10.63
N ALA A 19 -9.17 -8.28 -10.94
CA ALA A 19 -9.70 -9.59 -10.64
C ALA A 19 -8.78 -10.60 -11.30
N ALA A 20 -8.44 -11.62 -10.52
CA ALA A 20 -7.71 -12.77 -10.98
C ALA A 20 -8.26 -13.22 -12.34
N ASP A 21 -7.46 -13.01 -13.37
CA ASP A 21 -7.47 -13.99 -14.42
C ASP A 21 -6.66 -15.17 -13.90
N GLU A 22 -7.33 -16.29 -13.56
CA GLU A 22 -6.68 -17.58 -13.31
C GLU A 22 -5.77 -18.02 -14.49
N ARG A 23 -5.78 -17.27 -15.61
CA ARG A 23 -4.88 -17.44 -16.76
C ARG A 23 -3.47 -16.86 -16.58
N ILE A 24 -3.16 -16.04 -15.58
CA ILE A 24 -1.77 -15.55 -15.39
C ILE A 24 -0.94 -16.64 -14.70
N LYS A 25 -0.30 -17.48 -15.51
CA LYS A 25 0.51 -18.63 -15.11
C LYS A 25 2.01 -18.40 -15.24
N SER A 26 2.43 -17.24 -15.78
CA SER A 26 3.80 -17.02 -16.21
C SER A 26 4.21 -15.55 -16.11
N ALA A 27 5.52 -15.30 -15.95
CA ALA A 27 6.06 -13.95 -15.90
C ALA A 27 5.85 -13.22 -17.24
N GLU A 28 5.88 -13.95 -18.35
CA GLU A 28 5.69 -13.44 -19.70
C GLU A 28 4.29 -12.85 -19.91
N GLN A 29 3.26 -13.40 -19.28
CA GLN A 29 1.90 -12.86 -19.37
C GLN A 29 1.75 -11.54 -18.61
N ILE A 30 2.35 -11.46 -17.42
CA ILE A 30 2.41 -10.23 -16.62
C ILE A 30 3.18 -9.16 -17.41
N GLU A 31 4.32 -9.54 -17.99
CA GLU A 31 5.17 -8.63 -18.75
C GLU A 31 4.47 -8.06 -19.98
N ARG A 32 3.84 -8.93 -20.79
CA ARG A 32 3.09 -8.50 -21.98
C ARG A 32 2.00 -7.50 -21.64
N PHE A 33 1.24 -7.74 -20.56
CA PHE A 33 0.22 -6.80 -20.12
C PHE A 33 0.78 -5.40 -19.85
N PHE A 34 1.91 -5.31 -19.14
CA PHE A 34 2.55 -4.02 -18.87
C PHE A 34 3.11 -3.37 -20.14
N LEU A 35 3.73 -4.14 -21.04
CA LEU A 35 4.29 -3.63 -22.29
C LEU A 35 3.21 -3.13 -23.25
N ASP A 36 2.08 -3.83 -23.33
CA ASP A 36 0.94 -3.42 -24.16
C ASP A 36 0.32 -2.12 -23.63
N GLU A 37 0.14 -2.00 -22.31
CA GLU A 37 -0.34 -0.76 -21.68
C GLU A 37 0.62 0.41 -21.91
N MET A 38 1.94 0.18 -21.82
CA MET A 38 2.95 1.20 -22.12
C MET A 38 2.95 1.62 -23.60
N LYS A 39 2.68 0.68 -24.52
CA LYS A 39 2.60 0.97 -25.96
C LYS A 39 1.38 1.83 -26.30
N VAL A 40 0.24 1.53 -25.68
CA VAL A 40 -1.03 2.26 -25.90
C VAL A 40 -0.97 3.65 -25.28
N SER A 41 -0.51 3.76 -24.04
CA SER A 41 -0.54 5.02 -23.28
C SER A 41 0.55 6.02 -23.67
N LYS A 42 1.61 5.58 -24.39
CA LYS A 42 2.79 6.40 -24.75
C LYS A 42 3.28 7.26 -23.56
N PRO A 43 3.62 6.64 -22.41
CA PRO A 43 3.80 7.34 -21.16
C PRO A 43 5.02 8.27 -21.20
N THR A 44 4.93 9.39 -20.46
CA THR A 44 6.08 10.25 -20.17
C THR A 44 7.13 9.48 -19.35
N ASP A 45 8.35 10.02 -19.23
CA ASP A 45 9.41 9.35 -18.46
C ASP A 45 9.06 9.18 -16.97
N THR A 46 8.41 10.16 -16.36
CA THR A 46 7.81 10.04 -15.02
C THR A 46 6.79 8.91 -14.97
N SER A 47 5.88 8.83 -15.94
CA SER A 47 4.89 7.75 -15.99
C SER A 47 5.54 6.38 -16.18
N LYS A 48 6.56 6.27 -17.04
CA LYS A 48 7.36 5.04 -17.22
C LYS A 48 8.03 4.60 -15.92
N PHE A 49 8.61 5.53 -15.17
CA PHE A 49 9.18 5.25 -13.85
C PHE A 49 8.16 4.60 -12.90
N TYR A 50 6.92 5.12 -12.86
CA TYR A 50 5.87 4.52 -12.05
C TYR A 50 5.40 3.16 -12.58
N PHE A 51 5.30 3.00 -13.90
CA PHE A 51 5.00 1.70 -14.52
C PHE A 51 6.04 0.64 -14.18
N TYR A 52 7.33 0.97 -14.23
CA TYR A 52 8.38 0.03 -13.87
C TYR A 52 8.33 -0.38 -12.40
N ASN A 53 8.11 0.56 -11.48
CA ASN A 53 7.92 0.21 -10.06
C ASN A 53 6.67 -0.68 -9.85
N LEU A 54 5.58 -0.40 -10.57
CA LEU A 54 4.36 -1.21 -10.48
C LEU A 54 4.59 -2.64 -10.99
N ALA A 55 5.20 -2.80 -12.16
CA ALA A 55 5.55 -4.10 -12.71
C ALA A 55 6.48 -4.87 -11.77
N ALA A 56 7.50 -4.21 -11.22
CA ALA A 56 8.42 -4.82 -10.28
C ALA A 56 7.72 -5.38 -9.02
N ARG A 57 6.76 -4.63 -8.45
CA ARG A 57 5.93 -5.11 -7.32
C ARG A 57 5.08 -6.31 -7.70
N GLU A 58 4.46 -6.27 -8.88
CA GLU A 58 3.60 -7.36 -9.35
C GLU A 58 4.42 -8.64 -9.49
N PHE A 59 5.58 -8.59 -10.15
CA PHE A 59 6.51 -9.72 -10.23
C PHE A 59 6.97 -10.21 -8.86
N TYR A 60 7.27 -9.30 -7.92
CA TYR A 60 7.64 -9.68 -6.55
C TYR A 60 6.51 -10.46 -5.87
N SER A 61 5.26 -10.01 -6.04
CA SER A 61 4.07 -10.61 -5.41
C SER A 61 3.82 -12.04 -5.88
N TYR A 62 4.13 -12.35 -7.14
CA TYR A 62 4.07 -13.71 -7.70
C TYR A 62 5.40 -14.48 -7.57
N LYS A 63 6.37 -13.95 -6.80
CA LYS A 63 7.69 -14.55 -6.56
C LYS A 63 8.57 -14.69 -7.81
N PHE A 64 8.27 -13.95 -8.88
CA PHE A 64 9.12 -13.82 -10.07
C PHE A 64 10.26 -12.83 -9.80
N TYR A 65 11.16 -13.19 -8.89
CA TYR A 65 12.15 -12.27 -8.33
C TYR A 65 13.16 -11.72 -9.35
N ASP A 66 13.54 -12.50 -10.36
CA ASP A 66 14.44 -12.02 -11.42
C ASP A 66 13.82 -10.90 -12.26
N LYS A 67 12.55 -11.07 -12.64
CA LYS A 67 11.79 -10.03 -13.35
C LYS A 67 11.50 -8.82 -12.47
N SER A 68 11.20 -9.05 -11.19
CA SER A 68 11.04 -7.96 -10.22
C SER A 68 12.31 -7.11 -10.12
N LEU A 69 13.48 -7.76 -10.05
CA LEU A 69 14.77 -7.10 -10.04
C LEU A 69 15.00 -6.29 -11.31
N GLU A 70 14.79 -6.91 -12.48
CA GLU A 70 14.92 -6.26 -13.79
C GLU A 70 14.13 -4.95 -13.86
N TYR A 71 12.86 -4.96 -13.45
CA TYR A 71 12.00 -3.78 -13.51
C TYR A 71 12.37 -2.70 -12.47
N TYR A 72 12.83 -3.08 -11.27
CA TYR A 72 13.37 -2.09 -10.34
C TYR A 72 14.67 -1.46 -10.86
N GLU A 73 15.53 -2.22 -11.54
CA GLU A 73 16.73 -1.68 -12.19
C GLU A 73 16.37 -0.70 -13.31
N LEU A 74 15.36 -1.02 -14.13
CA LEU A 74 14.82 -0.09 -15.13
C LEU A 74 14.31 1.20 -14.48
N ALA A 75 13.54 1.11 -13.39
CA ALA A 75 13.07 2.28 -12.64
C ALA A 75 14.23 3.12 -12.10
N ILE A 76 15.29 2.49 -11.60
CA ILE A 76 16.49 3.17 -11.08
C ILE A 76 17.23 3.93 -12.20
N ALA A 77 17.31 3.35 -13.40
CA ALA A 77 18.00 3.93 -14.55
C ALA A 77 17.31 5.16 -15.14
N MET A 78 16.01 5.36 -14.89
CA MET A 78 15.23 6.49 -15.43
C MET A 78 15.75 7.85 -14.95
N LYS A 79 15.90 8.84 -15.84
CA LYS A 79 16.37 10.20 -15.50
C LYS A 79 15.22 11.10 -15.05
N VAL A 80 14.64 10.78 -13.91
CA VAL A 80 13.45 11.46 -13.37
C VAL A 80 13.73 11.98 -11.95
N SER A 81 13.00 13.00 -11.49
CA SER A 81 13.23 13.67 -10.19
C SER A 81 12.55 12.95 -9.01
N GLU A 82 11.74 11.95 -9.31
CA GLU A 82 10.94 11.16 -8.39
C GLU A 82 11.82 10.35 -7.42
N ASP A 83 11.26 10.08 -6.24
CA ASP A 83 11.94 9.34 -5.19
C ASP A 83 12.09 7.86 -5.57
N LYS A 84 13.34 7.40 -5.68
CA LYS A 84 13.73 6.03 -6.05
C LYS A 84 14.00 5.15 -4.83
N THR A 85 13.77 5.65 -3.62
CA THR A 85 14.02 4.94 -2.36
C THR A 85 13.42 3.54 -2.36
N GLU A 86 12.20 3.40 -2.85
CA GLU A 86 11.53 2.11 -2.93
C GLU A 86 12.30 1.13 -3.82
N ALA A 87 12.66 1.55 -5.04
CA ALA A 87 13.33 0.69 -5.99
C ALA A 87 14.68 0.19 -5.44
N PHE A 88 15.46 1.09 -4.85
CA PHE A 88 16.73 0.73 -4.20
C PHE A 88 16.54 -0.24 -3.04
N ILE A 89 15.58 0.02 -2.14
CA ILE A 89 15.39 -0.85 -0.98
C ILE A 89 14.88 -2.24 -1.38
N ASN A 90 14.05 -2.32 -2.42
CA ASN A 90 13.58 -3.61 -2.90
C ASN A 90 14.68 -4.46 -3.56
N LEU A 91 15.80 -3.88 -4.02
CA LEU A 91 16.96 -4.68 -4.46
C LEU A 91 17.45 -5.61 -3.33
N MET A 92 17.59 -5.08 -2.11
CA MET A 92 17.98 -5.88 -0.94
C MET A 92 16.89 -6.86 -0.53
N ALA A 93 15.62 -6.46 -0.61
CA ALA A 93 14.50 -7.34 -0.28
C ALA A 93 14.44 -8.56 -1.22
N ILE A 94 14.65 -8.33 -2.52
CA ILE A 94 14.71 -9.38 -3.55
C ILE A 94 15.91 -10.31 -3.30
N GLU A 95 17.10 -9.76 -3.05
CA GLU A 95 18.30 -10.55 -2.80
C GLU A 95 18.10 -11.48 -1.59
N HIS A 96 17.57 -10.94 -0.49
CA HIS A 96 17.21 -11.71 0.69
C HIS A 96 16.13 -12.76 0.39
N ALA A 97 15.10 -12.44 -0.39
CA ALA A 97 14.05 -13.39 -0.73
C ALA A 97 14.60 -14.58 -1.55
N LYS A 98 15.54 -14.32 -2.47
CA LYS A 98 16.16 -15.35 -3.33
C LYS A 98 17.17 -16.22 -2.58
N LYS A 99 18.01 -15.61 -1.74
CA LYS A 99 19.23 -16.26 -1.23
C LYS A 99 19.35 -16.28 0.30
N ARG A 100 18.41 -15.63 1.01
CA ARG A 100 18.48 -15.42 2.48
C ARG A 100 19.71 -14.65 2.94
N GLU A 101 20.35 -13.93 2.03
CA GLU A 101 21.51 -13.07 2.27
C GLU A 101 21.28 -11.70 1.63
N ILE A 102 22.05 -10.71 2.06
CA ILE A 102 22.17 -9.42 1.38
C ILE A 102 23.66 -9.19 1.19
N THR A 103 24.11 -8.95 -0.05
CA THR A 103 25.52 -8.76 -0.30
C THR A 103 25.95 -7.34 0.08
N LYS A 104 27.21 -7.20 0.52
CA LYS A 104 27.80 -5.89 0.83
C LYS A 104 27.71 -4.93 -0.37
N LYS A 105 27.87 -5.46 -1.59
CA LYS A 105 27.73 -4.70 -2.84
C LYS A 105 26.34 -4.07 -2.99
N THR A 106 25.27 -4.84 -2.81
CA THR A 106 23.90 -4.32 -2.91
C THR A 106 23.64 -3.28 -1.82
N TYR A 107 24.04 -3.58 -0.57
CA TYR A 107 23.88 -2.67 0.56
C TYR A 107 24.58 -1.33 0.33
N GLU A 108 25.85 -1.35 -0.08
CA GLU A 108 26.63 -0.13 -0.33
C GLU A 108 26.03 0.71 -1.45
N ARG A 109 25.49 0.05 -2.50
CA ARG A 109 24.79 0.73 -3.59
C ARG A 109 23.53 1.46 -3.09
N VAL A 110 22.72 0.81 -2.25
CA VAL A 110 21.54 1.43 -1.64
C VAL A 110 21.94 2.59 -0.72
N MET A 111 22.95 2.38 0.13
CA MET A 111 23.46 3.41 1.04
C MET A 111 23.99 4.63 0.29
N LYS A 112 24.68 4.44 -0.84
CA LYS A 112 25.16 5.55 -1.68
C LYS A 112 24.00 6.43 -2.15
N TYR A 113 22.91 5.83 -2.64
CA TYR A 113 21.72 6.57 -3.02
C TYR A 113 21.09 7.30 -1.83
N LEU A 114 20.84 6.60 -0.73
CA LEU A 114 20.16 7.17 0.45
C LEU A 114 20.94 8.32 1.11
N LYS A 115 22.29 8.26 1.09
CA LYS A 115 23.15 9.36 1.52
C LYS A 115 23.06 10.54 0.56
N GLY A 116 23.17 10.29 -0.75
CA GLY A 116 23.11 11.32 -1.79
C GLY A 116 21.76 12.05 -1.86
N SER A 117 20.65 11.35 -1.63
CA SER A 117 19.29 11.92 -1.61
C SER A 117 18.89 12.51 -0.26
N GLY A 118 19.73 12.38 0.78
CA GLY A 118 19.40 12.78 2.15
C GLY A 118 18.39 11.88 2.86
N LYS A 119 17.85 10.87 2.18
CA LYS A 119 16.83 9.94 2.68
C LYS A 119 17.28 9.12 3.88
N ILE A 120 18.59 8.89 4.02
CA ILE A 120 19.14 8.21 5.20
C ILE A 120 18.84 8.94 6.52
N LYS A 121 18.55 10.24 6.49
CA LYS A 121 18.15 11.02 7.68
C LYS A 121 16.73 10.73 8.14
N GLU A 122 15.89 10.12 7.31
CA GLU A 122 14.56 9.70 7.72
C GLU A 122 14.68 8.56 8.74
N ALA A 123 14.11 8.74 9.94
CA ALA A 123 14.28 7.80 11.05
C ALA A 123 13.93 6.33 10.71
N GLY A 124 12.93 6.13 9.84
CA GLY A 124 12.55 4.80 9.37
C GLY A 124 13.59 4.15 8.45
N ILE A 125 14.14 4.92 7.52
CA ILE A 125 15.20 4.48 6.60
C ILE A 125 16.47 4.20 7.39
N SER A 126 16.88 5.13 8.25
CA SER A 126 18.04 4.95 9.13
C SER A 126 17.92 3.69 9.97
N ARG A 127 16.79 3.48 10.64
CA ARG A 127 16.55 2.29 11.47
C ARG A 127 16.62 1.00 10.65
N TYR A 128 16.04 0.98 9.46
CA TYR A 128 16.09 -0.20 8.61
C TYR A 128 17.49 -0.48 8.08
N MET A 129 18.20 0.52 7.58
CA MET A 129 19.57 0.32 7.11
C MET A 129 20.49 -0.13 8.25
N ASN A 130 20.30 0.39 9.47
CA ASN A 130 21.01 -0.09 10.66
C ASN A 130 20.68 -1.55 10.96
N PHE A 131 19.41 -1.94 10.90
CA PHE A 131 19.01 -3.34 11.07
C PHE A 131 19.70 -4.25 10.04
N ILE A 132 19.67 -3.87 8.76
CA ILE A 132 20.34 -4.63 7.69
C ILE A 132 21.84 -4.72 7.97
N SER A 133 22.47 -3.61 8.36
CA SER A 133 23.88 -3.59 8.70
C SER A 133 24.23 -4.53 9.85
N GLU A 134 23.44 -4.49 10.93
CA GLU A 134 23.66 -5.32 12.12
C GLU A 134 23.38 -6.80 11.84
N SER A 135 22.45 -7.12 10.93
CA SER A 135 22.00 -8.51 10.75
C SER A 135 22.78 -9.27 9.69
N PHE A 136 23.36 -8.57 8.71
CA PHE A 136 24.07 -9.20 7.60
C PHE A 136 25.56 -8.89 7.56
N PHE A 137 26.03 -7.85 8.27
CA PHE A 137 27.43 -7.39 8.17
C PHE A 137 28.11 -7.15 9.53
N SER A 138 27.46 -7.45 10.65
CA SER A 138 28.07 -7.39 11.98
C SER A 138 28.35 -8.81 12.48
N ASP A 139 29.45 -8.97 13.21
CA ASP A 139 29.79 -10.22 13.93
C ASP A 139 28.86 -10.50 15.13
N LYS A 140 27.91 -9.60 15.41
CA LYS A 140 26.92 -9.76 16.47
C LYS A 140 25.76 -10.63 15.97
N PRO A 141 25.17 -11.47 16.84
CA PRO A 141 24.01 -12.29 16.46
C PRO A 141 22.91 -11.40 15.89
N ALA A 142 22.34 -11.83 14.76
CA ALA A 142 21.31 -11.09 14.03
C ALA A 142 20.18 -10.70 15.00
N LYS A 143 19.92 -9.39 15.13
CA LYS A 143 18.81 -8.92 15.95
C LYS A 143 17.51 -9.30 15.25
N ASP A 144 16.61 -9.89 16.01
CA ASP A 144 15.30 -10.32 15.55
C ASP A 144 14.46 -9.07 15.17
N PHE A 145 14.43 -8.70 13.90
CA PHE A 145 13.67 -7.53 13.45
C PHE A 145 12.29 -7.94 13.00
N ARG A 146 11.32 -7.56 13.83
CA ARG A 146 9.91 -7.71 13.53
C ARG A 146 9.45 -6.55 12.64
N GLY A 147 9.65 -6.68 11.32
CA GLY A 147 8.98 -5.83 10.33
C GLY A 147 9.66 -5.73 8.96
N PHE A 148 8.88 -5.80 7.88
CA PHE A 148 9.36 -5.55 6.52
C PHE A 148 9.40 -4.04 6.25
N PHE A 149 10.54 -3.45 5.85
CA PHE A 149 10.61 -2.00 5.60
C PHE A 149 9.68 -1.52 4.49
N GLY A 150 9.45 -2.35 3.46
CA GLY A 150 8.44 -2.05 2.44
C GLY A 150 7.06 -1.83 3.06
N GLN A 151 6.72 -2.59 4.11
CA GLN A 151 5.48 -2.41 4.86
C GLN A 151 5.53 -1.15 5.73
N TYR A 152 6.66 -0.88 6.41
CA TYR A 152 6.81 0.34 7.22
C TYR A 152 6.70 1.63 6.38
N SER A 153 7.38 1.70 5.24
CA SER A 153 7.32 2.86 4.33
C SER A 153 5.92 3.00 3.73
N LYS A 154 5.30 1.89 3.33
CA LYS A 154 3.90 1.84 2.91
C LYS A 154 2.94 2.35 3.98
N ASP A 155 3.07 1.91 5.23
CA ASP A 155 2.23 2.35 6.34
C ASP A 155 2.39 3.85 6.63
N LYS A 156 3.63 4.37 6.53
CA LYS A 156 3.91 5.81 6.67
C LYS A 156 3.25 6.60 5.55
N SER A 157 3.36 6.15 4.30
CA SER A 157 2.73 6.78 3.14
C SER A 157 1.21 6.76 3.23
N ILE A 158 0.61 5.62 3.59
CA ILE A 158 -0.84 5.53 3.79
C ILE A 158 -1.30 6.49 4.89
N LYS A 159 -0.59 6.53 6.03
CA LYS A 159 -0.89 7.46 7.11
C LYS A 159 -0.81 8.92 6.65
N SER A 160 0.21 9.27 5.85
CA SER A 160 0.37 10.61 5.29
C SER A 160 -0.79 10.96 4.35
N TYR A 161 -1.14 10.07 3.43
CA TYR A 161 -2.25 10.25 2.51
C TYR A 161 -3.59 10.37 3.23
N ILE A 162 -3.83 9.60 4.29
CA ILE A 162 -5.05 9.74 5.11
C ILE A 162 -5.11 11.12 5.77
N LYS A 163 -4.00 11.59 6.36
CA LYS A 163 -3.94 12.93 6.97
C LYS A 163 -4.19 14.05 5.96
N ASN A 164 -3.74 13.87 4.73
CA ASN A 164 -3.92 14.82 3.64
C ASN A 164 -5.25 14.63 2.89
N LYS A 165 -6.12 13.72 3.34
CA LYS A 165 -7.39 13.34 2.69
C LYS A 165 -7.26 12.77 1.28
N GLU A 166 -6.08 12.28 0.92
CA GLU A 166 -5.77 11.64 -0.36
C GLU A 166 -6.17 10.14 -0.35
N TYR A 167 -7.43 9.83 -0.01
CA TYR A 167 -7.84 8.45 0.28
C TYR A 167 -7.70 7.48 -0.89
N LYS A 168 -7.84 7.95 -2.14
CA LYS A 168 -7.60 7.13 -3.33
C LYS A 168 -6.14 6.68 -3.42
N LYS A 169 -5.18 7.56 -3.12
CA LYS A 169 -3.74 7.24 -3.07
C LYS A 169 -3.42 6.33 -1.90
N ALA A 170 -4.06 6.54 -0.75
CA ALA A 170 -3.94 5.63 0.39
C ALA A 170 -4.45 4.21 0.05
N LEU A 171 -5.60 4.11 -0.61
CA LEU A 171 -6.20 2.84 -0.99
C LEU A 171 -5.37 2.09 -2.03
N SER A 172 -4.80 2.80 -3.03
CA SER A 172 -3.99 2.18 -4.09
C SER A 172 -2.69 1.54 -3.59
N LEU A 173 -2.23 1.88 -2.38
CA LEU A 173 -1.10 1.23 -1.75
C LEU A 173 -1.47 -0.11 -1.09
N ILE A 174 -2.75 -0.41 -0.87
CA ILE A 174 -3.21 -1.65 -0.22
C ILE A 174 -3.58 -2.69 -1.29
N ASN A 175 -2.94 -3.87 -1.21
CA ASN A 175 -3.30 -5.01 -2.05
C ASN A 175 -4.52 -5.70 -1.46
N ASP A 176 -5.68 -5.57 -2.12
CA ASP A 176 -6.97 -6.12 -1.70
C ASP A 176 -6.96 -7.64 -1.51
N LYS A 177 -6.17 -8.38 -2.31
CA LYS A 177 -6.02 -9.84 -2.20
C LYS A 177 -5.45 -10.25 -0.85
N SER A 178 -4.50 -9.48 -0.32
CA SER A 178 -3.85 -9.76 0.97
C SER A 178 -4.68 -9.36 2.20
N VAL A 179 -5.77 -8.59 2.00
CA VAL A 179 -6.54 -8.04 3.12
C VAL A 179 -7.30 -9.12 3.88
N TYR A 180 -7.83 -10.14 3.21
CA TYR A 180 -8.63 -11.19 3.85
C TYR A 180 -7.83 -12.08 4.80
N ASP A 181 -6.51 -12.17 4.61
CA ASP A 181 -5.60 -12.91 5.48
C ASP A 181 -4.89 -12.00 6.50
N SER A 182 -4.96 -10.69 6.30
CA SER A 182 -4.37 -9.70 7.23
C SER A 182 -5.08 -9.64 8.57
N ASP A 183 -4.45 -9.03 9.57
CA ASP A 183 -5.08 -8.78 10.86
C ASP A 183 -6.26 -7.80 10.77
N ILE A 184 -7.07 -7.74 11.82
CA ILE A 184 -8.29 -6.95 11.84
C ILE A 184 -8.08 -5.44 11.64
N VAL A 185 -6.91 -4.90 12.02
CA VAL A 185 -6.60 -3.48 11.84
C VAL A 185 -6.46 -3.16 10.36
N ASN A 186 -5.72 -4.00 9.64
CA ASN A 186 -5.50 -3.84 8.21
C ASN A 186 -6.79 -3.99 7.40
N ARG A 187 -7.66 -4.95 7.78
CA ARG A 187 -9.02 -5.08 7.23
C ARG A 187 -9.85 -3.82 7.42
N VAL A 188 -9.90 -3.28 8.64
CA VAL A 188 -10.66 -2.07 8.95
C VAL A 188 -10.12 -0.86 8.22
N GLN A 189 -8.80 -0.73 8.07
CA GLN A 189 -8.17 0.34 7.30
C GLN A 189 -8.58 0.30 5.83
N PHE A 190 -8.49 -0.87 5.22
CA PHE A 190 -8.91 -1.09 3.84
C PHE A 190 -10.39 -0.77 3.65
N ASP A 191 -11.26 -1.32 4.49
CA ASP A 191 -12.72 -1.10 4.40
C ASP A 191 -13.10 0.38 4.60
N LEU A 192 -12.41 1.09 5.52
CA LEU A 192 -12.62 2.52 5.73
C LEU A 192 -12.21 3.33 4.51
N LEU A 193 -11.03 3.07 3.96
CA LEU A 193 -10.54 3.75 2.75
C LEU A 193 -11.46 3.49 1.55
N ARG A 194 -11.94 2.25 1.38
CA ARG A 194 -12.96 1.93 0.36
C ARG A 194 -14.24 2.72 0.58
N SER A 195 -14.72 2.84 1.81
CA SER A 195 -15.93 3.60 2.12
C SER A 195 -15.78 5.09 1.83
N LEU A 196 -14.60 5.66 2.09
CA LEU A 196 -14.27 7.05 1.76
C LEU A 196 -14.18 7.30 0.25
N VAL A 197 -13.74 6.31 -0.52
CA VAL A 197 -13.60 6.43 -1.99
C VAL A 197 -14.91 6.13 -2.73
N LEU A 198 -15.67 5.13 -2.28
CA LEU A 198 -16.88 4.63 -2.94
C LEU A 198 -18.18 5.17 -2.32
N GLY A 199 -18.08 5.94 -1.24
CA GLY A 199 -19.23 6.42 -0.47
C GLY A 199 -20.05 5.27 0.11
N LYS A 200 -21.37 5.45 0.14
CA LYS A 200 -22.33 4.51 0.75
C LYS A 200 -22.61 3.25 -0.11
N ALA A 201 -21.80 2.99 -1.13
CA ALA A 201 -21.95 1.80 -1.98
C ALA A 201 -21.92 0.52 -1.15
N LYS A 202 -22.77 -0.45 -1.51
CA LYS A 202 -22.78 -1.77 -0.85
C LYS A 202 -21.65 -2.63 -1.39
N PHE A 203 -20.75 -3.03 -0.51
CA PHE A 203 -19.70 -4.01 -0.80
C PHE A 203 -19.40 -4.85 0.45
N LYS A 204 -18.87 -6.05 0.24
CA LYS A 204 -18.49 -6.93 1.36
C LYS A 204 -17.36 -6.27 2.17
N LEU A 205 -17.65 -5.93 3.43
CA LEU A 205 -16.66 -5.43 4.39
C LEU A 205 -15.85 -6.61 4.92
N SER A 206 -14.53 -6.55 4.75
CA SER A 206 -13.58 -7.57 5.21
C SER A 206 -13.55 -7.73 6.74
N CYS A 207 -13.90 -6.67 7.48
CA CYS A 207 -13.99 -6.68 8.95
C CYS A 207 -15.29 -7.32 9.48
N LYS A 208 -16.31 -7.54 8.63
CA LYS A 208 -17.67 -7.89 9.06
C LYS A 208 -17.73 -9.23 9.79
N SER A 209 -17.05 -10.26 9.29
CA SER A 209 -17.05 -11.59 9.91
C SER A 209 -16.55 -11.56 11.36
N THR A 210 -15.57 -10.68 11.65
CA THR A 210 -15.05 -10.50 13.02
C THR A 210 -16.04 -9.72 13.88
N LEU A 211 -16.71 -8.70 13.33
CA LEU A 211 -17.76 -7.98 14.04
C LEU A 211 -18.94 -8.88 14.39
N ASP A 212 -19.36 -9.76 13.48
CA ASP A 212 -20.48 -10.68 13.70
C ASP A 212 -20.16 -11.67 14.84
N LYS A 213 -18.90 -12.12 14.95
CA LYS A 213 -18.42 -12.96 16.06
C LYS A 213 -18.32 -12.19 17.39
N PHE A 214 -17.98 -10.90 17.35
CA PHE A 214 -17.77 -10.07 18.53
C PHE A 214 -18.61 -8.78 18.51
N PRO A 215 -19.95 -8.88 18.49
CA PRO A 215 -20.86 -7.77 18.20
C PRO A 215 -20.94 -6.74 19.32
N ASN A 216 -20.33 -6.98 20.48
CA ASN A 216 -20.30 -6.05 21.62
C ASN A 216 -18.88 -5.59 21.99
N SER A 217 -17.88 -5.88 21.15
CA SER A 217 -16.49 -5.52 21.43
C SER A 217 -16.28 -4.00 21.54
N PHE A 218 -15.52 -3.59 22.55
CA PHE A 218 -15.14 -2.20 22.80
C PHE A 218 -13.87 -1.77 22.04
N ALA A 219 -13.26 -2.69 21.28
CA ALA A 219 -12.08 -2.40 20.47
C ALA A 219 -12.40 -1.30 19.44
N TRP A 220 -11.46 -0.37 19.23
CA TRP A 220 -11.68 0.71 18.27
C TRP A 220 -11.96 0.17 16.86
N SER A 221 -11.30 -0.92 16.46
CA SER A 221 -11.47 -1.55 15.14
C SER A 221 -12.90 -2.07 14.94
N MET A 222 -13.50 -2.65 15.97
CA MET A 222 -14.90 -3.11 15.95
C MET A 222 -15.89 -1.95 15.94
N LYS A 223 -15.59 -0.85 16.64
CA LYS A 223 -16.39 0.37 16.58
C LYS A 223 -16.37 0.96 15.17
N VAL A 224 -15.20 1.06 14.53
CA VAL A 224 -15.08 1.51 13.14
C VAL A 224 -15.85 0.58 12.20
N CYS A 225 -15.64 -0.74 12.29
CA CYS A 225 -16.34 -1.71 11.44
C CYS A 225 -17.86 -1.58 11.53
N ARG A 226 -18.41 -1.42 12.75
CA ARG A 226 -19.85 -1.19 12.97
C ARG A 226 -20.33 0.12 12.33
N THR A 227 -19.53 1.19 12.44
CA THR A 227 -19.81 2.45 11.76
C THR A 227 -19.88 2.27 10.25
N LEU A 228 -18.96 1.50 9.64
CA LEU A 228 -18.96 1.21 8.21
C LEU A 228 -20.18 0.39 7.77
N VAL A 229 -20.59 -0.60 8.56
CA VAL A 229 -21.83 -1.37 8.31
C VAL A 229 -23.05 -0.44 8.29
N ASN A 230 -23.13 0.50 9.23
CA ASN A 230 -24.23 1.47 9.28
C ASN A 230 -24.15 2.50 8.13
N TYR A 231 -22.94 2.87 7.72
CA TYR A 231 -22.71 3.78 6.60
C TYR A 231 -23.23 3.22 5.28
N GLN A 232 -22.97 1.95 4.98
CA GLN A 232 -23.54 1.25 3.83
C GLN A 232 -25.07 1.07 3.90
N LYS A 233 -25.67 1.24 5.09
CA LYS A 233 -27.13 1.27 5.30
C LYS A 233 -27.73 2.68 5.18
N GLY A 234 -26.95 3.68 4.79
CA GLY A 234 -27.43 5.06 4.61
C GLY A 234 -27.06 6.01 5.75
N ARG A 235 -26.62 5.50 6.92
CA ARG A 235 -26.41 6.32 8.12
C ARG A 235 -24.99 6.88 8.20
N THR A 236 -24.85 8.19 8.09
CA THR A 236 -23.57 8.90 8.32
C THR A 236 -23.14 8.80 9.80
N PRO A 237 -21.83 8.77 10.09
CA PRO A 237 -21.34 8.71 11.46
C PRO A 237 -21.67 9.99 12.23
N SER A 238 -22.24 9.85 13.43
CA SER A 238 -22.49 11.00 14.30
C SER A 238 -21.20 11.46 15.01
N SER A 239 -21.19 12.68 15.53
CA SER A 239 -20.09 13.16 16.40
C SER A 239 -19.89 12.27 17.64
N LYS A 240 -20.95 11.61 18.13
CA LYS A 240 -20.88 10.63 19.22
C LYS A 240 -20.13 9.36 18.80
N ASP A 241 -20.34 8.88 17.57
CA ASP A 241 -19.66 7.71 17.03
C ASP A 241 -18.16 7.98 16.88
N VAL A 242 -17.81 9.13 16.30
CA VAL A 242 -16.41 9.58 16.17
C VAL A 242 -15.75 9.73 17.54
N SER A 243 -16.41 10.37 18.51
CA SER A 243 -15.87 10.54 19.87
C SER A 243 -15.62 9.20 20.58
N LYS A 244 -16.54 8.23 20.45
CA LYS A 244 -16.36 6.88 21.00
C LYS A 244 -15.18 6.13 20.37
N ILE A 245 -14.94 6.30 19.07
CA ILE A 245 -13.78 5.72 18.37
C ILE A 245 -12.50 6.40 18.83
N LYS A 246 -12.47 7.74 18.86
CA LYS A 246 -11.33 8.55 19.33
C LYS A 246 -10.92 8.18 20.75
N SER A 247 -11.89 8.01 21.67
CA SER A 247 -11.64 7.59 23.05
C SER A 247 -11.01 6.19 23.12
N SER A 248 -11.53 5.22 22.36
CA SER A 248 -10.90 3.88 22.29
C SER A 248 -9.51 3.92 21.70
N LEU A 249 -9.28 4.73 20.65
CA LEU A 249 -7.95 4.90 20.04
C LEU A 249 -6.95 5.50 21.02
N LYS A 250 -7.31 6.55 21.77
CA LYS A 250 -6.43 7.13 22.80
C LYS A 250 -6.01 6.10 23.85
N LYS A 251 -6.93 5.22 24.27
CA LYS A 251 -6.65 4.18 25.27
C LYS A 251 -5.83 3.00 24.73
N GLN A 252 -6.06 2.62 23.47
CA GLN A 252 -5.55 1.35 22.91
C GLN A 252 -4.39 1.52 21.94
N SER A 253 -4.35 2.64 21.20
CA SER A 253 -3.37 2.87 20.12
C SER A 253 -3.37 4.34 19.68
N GLU A 254 -2.74 5.21 20.46
CA GLU A 254 -2.77 6.66 20.20
C GLU A 254 -2.15 7.04 18.83
N SER A 255 -1.14 6.30 18.38
CA SER A 255 -0.50 6.48 17.07
C SER A 255 -1.46 6.31 15.87
N ARG A 256 -2.64 5.73 16.12
CA ARG A 256 -3.73 5.44 15.18
C ARG A 256 -4.90 6.43 15.25
N LEU A 257 -4.76 7.54 15.98
CA LEU A 257 -5.80 8.58 16.05
C LEU A 257 -6.25 9.13 14.69
N TYR A 258 -5.42 9.01 13.65
CA TYR A 258 -5.77 9.40 12.28
C TYR A 258 -6.97 8.61 11.71
N PHE A 259 -7.29 7.41 12.23
CA PHE A 259 -8.51 6.70 11.86
C PHE A 259 -9.79 7.42 12.31
N ALA A 260 -9.77 8.09 13.47
CA ALA A 260 -10.94 8.84 13.92
C ALA A 260 -11.21 10.04 13.01
N VAL A 261 -10.15 10.69 12.51
CA VAL A 261 -10.26 11.77 11.51
C VAL A 261 -10.86 11.22 10.22
N ALA A 262 -10.32 10.12 9.70
CA ALA A 262 -10.85 9.48 8.49
C ALA A 262 -12.31 9.01 8.64
N VAL A 263 -12.74 8.55 9.82
CA VAL A 263 -14.15 8.22 10.07
C VAL A 263 -15.03 9.47 10.12
N GLU A 264 -14.51 10.58 10.62
CA GLU A 264 -15.23 11.86 10.60
C GLU A 264 -15.45 12.38 9.17
N ASP A 265 -14.50 12.14 8.27
CA ASP A 265 -14.61 12.50 6.85
C ASP A 265 -15.65 11.67 6.07
N LEU A 266 -16.30 10.68 6.68
CA LEU A 266 -17.47 9.98 6.10
C LEU A 266 -18.79 10.76 6.27
N LYS A 267 -18.79 11.84 7.07
CA LYS A 267 -19.96 12.72 7.25
C LYS A 267 -20.29 13.46 5.95
#